data_AF-A0A960X041-F1
#
_entry.id   AF-A0A960X041-F1
#
_cell.length_a   1.000
_cell.length_b   1.000
_cell.length_c   1.000
_cell.angle_alpha   90.00
_cell.angle_beta   90.00
_cell.angle_gamma   90.00
#
_symmetry.space_group_name_H-M   'P 1'
#
loop_
_entity.id
_entity.type
_entity.pdbx_description
1 polymer ?
#
loop_
_entity_poly.entity_id
_entity_poly.type
_entity_poly.pdbx_seq_one_letter_code
_entity_poly.pdbx_strand_id
1 'polypeptide(L)'
;MNRCVRLILVLCLSATIGGRAQTTPSLASVALRKAFTDTDVWRSADFAGLFRLEEGDRQSPVARVWLKDSVPLGTLRYQSISARLIGGRIQSVTVVILDAGDFFGYRGVNLPGGMSAEAATAAFEAEYAKRRVDWINFLQDLGMASLGEVYPGEKEDFHWRAQAFQHGKVYSRLSSFPRQGLILDLFPSRALASSVLCTLTPKSSSSAGPDYQSRVAALENGDHRIDSIPMLAQGNRGYCGVAVLAMAGQYLGLQPGAEECAALTGMVYGQVQESDPRELMESMAKAAGLKAERVGAFDMRRAIASINQGLPVIVFRRWSQERDYIHTLHTKRLAKGEDSELPVAGIEDRRSWPGKDALAHASIMNGYHAGRGEVILTESWGQEARNRRMRWEELEGTAYYVIYLTR
;
A
#
# COMPACT_ATOMS: atom_id res chain seq x y z
N MET A 1 -13.63 -65.77 -24.49
CA MET A 1 -13.86 -65.49 -25.93
C MET A 1 -14.52 -64.13 -26.09
N ASN A 2 -13.72 -63.17 -26.58
CA ASN A 2 -14.01 -61.88 -27.22
C ASN A 2 -15.42 -61.28 -27.13
N ARG A 3 -15.51 -60.11 -26.50
CA ARG A 3 -16.37 -59.01 -26.95
C ARG A 3 -15.57 -57.71 -27.02
N CYS A 4 -15.09 -57.40 -28.22
CA CYS A 4 -14.60 -56.08 -28.61
C CYS A 4 -15.80 -55.13 -28.77
N VAL A 5 -15.79 -54.00 -28.08
CA VAL A 5 -16.64 -52.85 -28.40
C VAL A 5 -15.73 -51.77 -28.99
N ARG A 6 -15.95 -51.46 -30.27
CA ARG A 6 -15.32 -50.34 -30.99
C ARG A 6 -16.02 -49.05 -30.59
N LEU A 7 -15.25 -48.10 -30.05
CA LEU A 7 -15.68 -46.73 -29.82
C LEU A 7 -15.55 -45.95 -31.14
N ILE A 8 -16.66 -45.44 -31.67
CA ILE A 8 -16.68 -44.50 -32.79
C ILE A 8 -16.60 -43.09 -32.21
N LEU A 9 -15.49 -42.39 -32.50
CA LEU A 9 -15.27 -40.99 -32.15
C LEU A 9 -15.90 -40.12 -33.25
N VAL A 10 -16.99 -39.41 -32.95
CA VAL A 10 -17.55 -38.38 -33.84
C VAL A 10 -16.87 -37.05 -33.50
N LEU A 11 -15.99 -36.61 -34.40
CA LEU A 11 -15.40 -35.27 -34.43
C LEU A 11 -16.44 -34.28 -35.01
N CYS A 12 -17.06 -33.48 -34.15
CA CYS A 12 -17.77 -32.28 -34.60
C CYS A 12 -16.79 -31.10 -34.66
N LEU A 13 -16.30 -30.79 -35.87
CA LEU A 13 -15.77 -29.47 -36.18
C LEU A 13 -16.95 -28.48 -36.26
N SER A 14 -17.00 -27.54 -35.34
CA SER A 14 -17.84 -26.34 -35.46
C SER A 14 -16.94 -25.16 -35.76
N ALA A 15 -16.85 -24.80 -37.04
CA ALA A 15 -16.30 -23.52 -37.48
C ALA A 15 -17.22 -22.40 -36.97
N THR A 16 -16.80 -21.65 -35.95
CA THR A 16 -17.47 -20.42 -35.54
C THR A 16 -16.81 -19.24 -36.24
N ILE A 17 -17.56 -18.66 -37.17
CA ILE A 17 -17.32 -17.31 -37.69
C ILE A 17 -17.56 -16.36 -36.52
N GLY A 18 -16.49 -15.99 -35.82
CA GLY A 18 -16.53 -15.06 -34.70
C GLY A 18 -16.69 -13.63 -35.17
N GLY A 19 -17.93 -13.20 -35.42
CA GLY A 19 -18.28 -11.79 -35.43
C GLY A 19 -17.96 -11.19 -34.05
N ARG A 20 -17.07 -10.19 -33.99
CA ARG A 20 -16.83 -9.41 -32.77
C ARG A 20 -18.13 -8.69 -32.41
N ALA A 21 -18.90 -9.24 -31.48
CA ALA A 21 -19.94 -8.49 -30.80
C ALA A 21 -19.25 -7.32 -30.08
N GLN A 22 -19.53 -6.09 -30.52
CA GLN A 22 -19.18 -4.89 -29.78
C GLN A 22 -20.02 -4.90 -28.50
N THR A 23 -19.44 -5.38 -27.41
CA THR A 23 -20.03 -5.30 -26.09
C THR A 23 -20.10 -3.83 -25.67
N THR A 24 -21.31 -3.32 -25.44
CA THR A 24 -21.49 -1.98 -24.88
C THR A 24 -20.71 -1.87 -23.57
N PRO A 25 -19.88 -0.81 -23.38
CA PRO A 25 -19.15 -0.62 -22.14
C PRO A 25 -20.08 -0.59 -20.93
N SER A 26 -19.69 -1.20 -19.82
CA SER A 26 -20.44 -1.09 -18.57
C SER A 26 -20.45 0.36 -18.08
N LEU A 27 -21.46 0.74 -17.29
CA LEU A 27 -21.51 2.05 -16.65
C LEU A 27 -20.24 2.35 -15.82
N ALA A 28 -19.68 1.32 -15.18
CA ALA A 28 -18.42 1.42 -14.45
C ALA A 28 -17.24 1.78 -15.38
N SER A 29 -17.13 1.14 -16.53
CA SER A 29 -16.09 1.47 -17.54
C SER A 29 -16.25 2.90 -18.07
N VAL A 30 -17.48 3.35 -18.29
CA VAL A 30 -17.76 4.73 -18.74
C VAL A 30 -17.37 5.74 -17.66
N ALA A 31 -17.83 5.53 -16.42
CA ALA A 31 -17.52 6.41 -15.29
C ALA A 31 -16.01 6.48 -15.02
N LEU A 32 -15.34 5.32 -15.00
CA LEU A 32 -13.89 5.25 -14.82
C LEU A 32 -13.16 5.97 -15.95
N ARG A 33 -13.49 5.71 -17.22
CA ARG A 33 -12.84 6.39 -18.35
C ARG A 33 -13.05 7.90 -18.31
N LYS A 34 -14.26 8.37 -17.94
CA LYS A 34 -14.56 9.81 -17.83
C LYS A 34 -13.75 10.47 -16.70
N ALA A 35 -13.46 9.74 -15.62
CA ALA A 35 -12.65 10.24 -14.52
C ALA A 35 -11.18 10.56 -14.90
N PHE A 36 -10.68 10.08 -16.04
CA PHE A 36 -9.35 10.44 -16.56
C PHE A 36 -9.31 11.84 -17.19
N THR A 37 -10.47 12.40 -17.56
CA THR A 37 -10.55 13.67 -18.30
C THR A 37 -11.41 14.72 -17.61
N ASP A 38 -12.18 14.33 -16.59
CA ASP A 38 -13.08 15.20 -15.83
C ASP A 38 -13.04 14.88 -14.33
N THR A 39 -12.57 15.84 -13.52
CA THR A 39 -12.53 15.70 -12.06
C THR A 39 -13.87 15.94 -11.38
N ASP A 40 -14.85 16.54 -12.04
CA ASP A 40 -16.19 16.71 -11.46
C ASP A 40 -16.89 15.35 -11.32
N VAL A 41 -16.53 14.36 -12.16
CA VAL A 41 -16.94 12.96 -12.03
C VAL A 41 -16.53 12.37 -10.68
N TRP A 42 -15.42 12.80 -10.10
CA TRP A 42 -14.92 12.25 -8.84
C TRP A 42 -15.83 12.55 -7.64
N ARG A 43 -16.73 13.53 -7.80
CA ARG A 43 -17.74 13.89 -6.80
C ARG A 43 -19.07 13.14 -7.00
N SER A 44 -19.22 12.43 -8.11
CA SER A 44 -20.44 11.68 -8.40
C SER A 44 -20.54 10.42 -7.52
N ALA A 45 -21.75 10.08 -7.13
CA ALA A 45 -22.03 8.85 -6.40
C ALA A 45 -21.66 7.60 -7.22
N ASP A 46 -21.83 7.65 -8.54
CA ASP A 46 -21.48 6.55 -9.45
C ASP A 46 -19.99 6.24 -9.40
N PHE A 47 -19.13 7.26 -9.50
CA PHE A 47 -17.69 7.05 -9.47
C PHE A 47 -17.19 6.68 -8.06
N ALA A 48 -17.67 7.37 -7.02
CA ALA A 48 -17.33 7.02 -5.64
C ALA A 48 -17.77 5.59 -5.29
N GLY A 49 -18.92 5.17 -5.83
CA GLY A 49 -19.49 3.84 -5.66
C GLY A 49 -18.66 2.71 -6.27
N LEU A 50 -17.68 3.01 -7.13
CA LEU A 50 -16.75 2.01 -7.68
C LEU A 50 -15.74 1.51 -6.65
N PHE A 51 -15.50 2.26 -5.57
CA PHE A 51 -14.46 1.94 -4.59
C PHE A 51 -15.02 1.30 -3.33
N ARG A 52 -14.28 0.33 -2.80
CA ARG A 52 -14.59 -0.33 -1.52
C ARG A 52 -14.17 0.60 -0.38
N LEU A 53 -15.15 1.06 0.39
CA LEU A 53 -14.95 1.92 1.55
C LEU A 53 -15.19 1.09 2.81
N GLU A 54 -14.12 0.77 3.53
CA GLU A 54 -14.19 0.05 4.79
C GLU A 54 -14.62 1.00 5.92
N GLU A 55 -15.08 0.46 7.05
CA GLU A 55 -15.55 1.28 8.19
C GLU A 55 -14.45 2.24 8.70
N GLY A 56 -13.20 1.75 8.82
CA GLY A 56 -12.06 2.54 9.24
C GLY A 56 -11.66 3.67 8.27
N ASP A 57 -12.01 3.55 6.99
CA ASP A 57 -11.70 4.57 5.98
C ASP A 57 -12.59 5.81 6.12
N ARG A 58 -13.83 5.64 6.59
CA ARG A 58 -14.82 6.72 6.68
C ARG A 58 -14.46 7.79 7.71
N GLN A 59 -13.79 7.36 8.78
CA GLN A 59 -13.45 8.22 9.91
C GLN A 59 -12.02 8.76 9.79
N SER A 60 -11.24 8.26 8.83
CA SER A 60 -9.85 8.66 8.69
C SER A 60 -9.72 10.00 7.94
N PRO A 61 -8.90 10.96 8.41
CA PRO A 61 -8.53 12.16 7.66
C PRO A 61 -7.91 11.84 6.30
N VAL A 62 -7.25 10.68 6.18
CA VAL A 62 -6.70 10.14 4.94
C VAL A 62 -7.08 8.67 4.82
N ALA A 63 -7.65 8.28 3.70
CA ALA A 63 -7.88 6.87 3.40
C ALA A 63 -7.39 6.54 1.99
N ARG A 64 -7.11 5.26 1.77
CA ARG A 64 -6.87 4.71 0.45
C ARG A 64 -7.86 3.57 0.23
N VAL A 65 -8.63 3.68 -0.84
CA VAL A 65 -9.69 2.73 -1.19
C VAL A 65 -9.38 2.11 -2.53
N TRP A 66 -9.78 0.86 -2.72
CA TRP A 66 -9.52 0.12 -3.96
C TRP A 66 -10.80 -0.11 -4.73
N LEU A 67 -10.66 -0.22 -6.04
CA LEU A 67 -11.76 -0.58 -6.94
C LEU A 67 -12.37 -1.91 -6.49
N LYS A 68 -13.71 -1.99 -6.42
CA LYS A 68 -14.43 -3.19 -5.96
C LYS A 68 -14.20 -4.39 -6.87
N ASP A 69 -14.25 -4.13 -8.18
CA ASP A 69 -14.22 -5.12 -9.25
C ASP A 69 -13.24 -4.66 -10.34
N SER A 70 -12.72 -5.60 -11.12
CA SER A 70 -11.93 -5.25 -12.31
C SER A 70 -12.84 -4.58 -13.35
N VAL A 71 -12.51 -3.34 -13.71
CA VAL A 71 -13.24 -2.56 -14.71
C VAL A 71 -12.43 -2.52 -16.01
N PRO A 72 -12.92 -3.13 -17.10
CA PRO A 72 -12.20 -3.12 -18.37
C PRO A 72 -11.99 -1.70 -18.89
N LEU A 73 -10.75 -1.38 -19.28
CA LEU A 73 -10.37 -0.16 -19.98
C LEU A 73 -9.93 -0.51 -21.42
N GLY A 74 -10.84 -1.15 -22.16
CA GLY A 74 -10.55 -1.69 -23.48
C GLY A 74 -9.59 -2.87 -23.40
N THR A 75 -8.47 -2.80 -24.13
CA THR A 75 -7.40 -3.83 -24.13
C THR A 75 -6.30 -3.55 -23.11
N LEU A 76 -6.38 -2.45 -22.36
CA LEU A 76 -5.37 -2.08 -21.38
C LEU A 76 -5.33 -3.08 -20.22
N ARG A 77 -4.11 -3.44 -19.85
CA ARG A 77 -3.83 -4.22 -18.64
C ARG A 77 -3.36 -3.30 -17.52
N TYR A 78 -3.87 -3.53 -16.33
CA TYR A 78 -3.42 -2.95 -15.07
C TYR A 78 -3.58 -4.00 -13.96
N GLN A 79 -2.89 -3.81 -12.84
CA GLN A 79 -2.98 -4.69 -11.68
C GLN A 79 -4.00 -4.18 -10.66
N SER A 80 -4.00 -2.88 -10.37
CA SER A 80 -4.96 -2.30 -9.45
C SER A 80 -5.29 -0.85 -9.75
N ILE A 81 -6.45 -0.42 -9.28
CA ILE A 81 -6.86 0.98 -9.24
C ILE A 81 -7.28 1.31 -7.81
N SER A 82 -6.78 2.42 -7.31
CA SER A 82 -7.12 2.94 -5.98
C SER A 82 -7.40 4.42 -6.04
N ALA A 83 -8.17 4.92 -5.09
CA ALA A 83 -8.39 6.34 -4.87
C ALA A 83 -7.89 6.73 -3.48
N ARG A 84 -7.30 7.92 -3.38
CA ARG A 84 -6.98 8.55 -2.11
C ARG A 84 -8.10 9.48 -1.71
N LEU A 85 -8.60 9.31 -0.49
CA LEU A 85 -9.58 10.20 0.11
C LEU A 85 -8.89 11.11 1.13
N ILE A 86 -9.20 12.40 1.10
CA ILE A 86 -8.87 13.34 2.17
C ILE A 86 -10.16 14.01 2.61
N GLY A 87 -10.49 13.91 3.90
CA GLY A 87 -11.77 14.38 4.44
C GLY A 87 -12.97 13.81 3.68
N GLY A 88 -12.91 12.52 3.33
CA GLY A 88 -13.96 11.80 2.59
C GLY A 88 -14.08 12.13 1.09
N ARG A 89 -13.19 12.96 0.52
CA ARG A 89 -13.22 13.33 -0.91
C ARG A 89 -12.05 12.75 -1.66
N ILE A 90 -12.31 12.23 -2.86
CA ILE A 90 -11.25 11.73 -3.76
C ILE A 90 -10.35 12.89 -4.17
N GLN A 91 -9.06 12.78 -3.86
CA GLN A 91 -8.01 13.76 -4.17
C GLN A 91 -7.02 13.26 -5.23
N SER A 92 -6.90 11.96 -5.37
CA SER A 92 -6.16 11.36 -6.47
C SER A 92 -6.68 9.97 -6.77
N VAL A 93 -6.44 9.52 -8.00
CA VAL A 93 -6.68 8.15 -8.45
C VAL A 93 -5.35 7.60 -8.94
N THR A 94 -4.96 6.42 -8.46
CA THR A 94 -3.71 5.76 -8.83
C THR A 94 -4.04 4.44 -9.52
N VAL A 95 -3.46 4.25 -10.69
CA VAL A 95 -3.48 3.00 -11.45
C VAL A 95 -2.09 2.38 -11.40
N VAL A 96 -1.97 1.23 -10.72
CA VAL A 96 -0.76 0.41 -10.79
C VAL A 96 -0.85 -0.41 -12.07
N ILE A 97 -0.09 -0.02 -13.08
CA ILE A 97 -0.11 -0.64 -14.41
C ILE A 97 0.71 -1.93 -14.40
N LEU A 98 1.88 -1.87 -13.78
CA LEU A 98 2.78 -3.00 -13.60
C LEU A 98 3.61 -2.79 -12.33
N ASP A 99 3.77 -3.84 -11.55
CA ASP A 99 4.53 -3.91 -10.30
C ASP A 99 5.30 -5.22 -10.31
N ALA A 100 6.62 -5.12 -10.12
CA ALA A 100 7.50 -6.26 -10.02
C ALA A 100 7.23 -7.08 -8.75
N GLY A 101 6.84 -6.43 -7.65
CA GLY A 101 6.47 -7.15 -6.43
C GLY A 101 5.39 -8.19 -6.71
N ASP A 102 4.33 -7.78 -7.40
CA ASP A 102 3.22 -8.65 -7.82
C ASP A 102 3.61 -9.60 -8.97
N PHE A 103 4.39 -9.15 -9.95
CA PHE A 103 4.79 -10.01 -11.07
C PHE A 103 5.62 -11.21 -10.63
N PHE A 104 6.64 -11.00 -9.79
CA PHE A 104 7.53 -12.05 -9.32
C PHE A 104 6.96 -12.75 -8.08
N GLY A 105 6.26 -12.02 -7.21
CA GLY A 105 5.85 -12.51 -5.90
C GLY A 105 7.05 -12.67 -4.95
N TYR A 106 6.75 -12.84 -3.67
CA TYR A 106 7.75 -13.08 -2.63
C TYR A 106 8.44 -14.42 -2.91
N ARG A 107 9.77 -14.39 -3.09
CA ARG A 107 10.57 -15.58 -3.46
C ARG A 107 10.09 -16.28 -4.76
N GLY A 108 9.53 -15.53 -5.69
CA GLY A 108 9.18 -16.07 -7.02
C GLY A 108 7.87 -16.87 -7.06
N VAL A 109 7.03 -16.82 -6.01
CA VAL A 109 5.81 -17.64 -5.90
C VAL A 109 4.76 -17.37 -6.99
N ASN A 110 4.83 -16.23 -7.68
CA ASN A 110 3.91 -15.89 -8.76
C ASN A 110 4.44 -16.30 -10.14
N LEU A 111 5.69 -16.78 -10.24
CA LEU A 111 6.27 -17.23 -11.49
C LEU A 111 5.74 -18.63 -11.87
N PRO A 112 5.51 -18.89 -13.17
CA PRO A 112 5.20 -20.23 -13.64
C PRO A 112 6.30 -21.23 -13.29
N GLY A 113 5.91 -22.46 -12.91
CA GLY A 113 6.85 -23.52 -12.58
C GLY A 113 7.86 -23.79 -13.72
N GLY A 114 9.15 -23.84 -13.37
CA GLY A 114 10.24 -24.10 -14.32
C GLY A 114 10.74 -22.89 -15.10
N MET A 115 10.20 -21.69 -14.88
CA MET A 115 10.73 -20.45 -15.44
C MET A 115 12.05 -20.06 -14.75
N SER A 116 13.10 -19.77 -15.52
CA SER A 116 14.36 -19.24 -14.96
C SER A 116 14.22 -17.78 -14.55
N ALA A 117 15.10 -17.30 -13.68
CA ALA A 117 15.11 -15.90 -13.23
C ALA A 117 15.34 -14.92 -14.40
N GLU A 118 16.19 -15.29 -15.35
CA GLU A 118 16.50 -14.51 -16.55
C GLU A 118 15.28 -14.43 -17.47
N ALA A 119 14.59 -15.56 -17.68
CA ALA A 119 13.37 -15.60 -18.50
C ALA A 119 12.25 -14.76 -17.87
N ALA A 120 12.10 -14.83 -16.53
CA ALA A 120 11.14 -14.01 -15.80
C ALA A 120 11.46 -12.50 -15.92
N THR A 121 12.74 -12.15 -15.83
CA THR A 121 13.22 -10.76 -16.00
C THR A 121 12.92 -10.24 -17.40
N ALA A 122 13.26 -11.00 -18.44
CA ALA A 122 12.98 -10.63 -19.82
C ALA A 122 11.48 -10.49 -20.09
N ALA A 123 10.65 -11.39 -19.52
CA ALA A 123 9.19 -11.30 -19.62
C ALA A 123 8.64 -10.04 -18.94
N PHE A 124 9.15 -9.69 -17.76
CA PHE A 124 8.77 -8.46 -17.07
C PHE A 124 9.11 -7.22 -17.89
N GLU A 125 10.33 -7.14 -18.43
CA GLU A 125 10.78 -6.00 -19.23
C GLU A 125 9.98 -5.84 -20.53
N ALA A 126 9.64 -6.95 -21.19
CA ALA A 126 8.77 -6.96 -22.36
C ALA A 126 7.36 -6.45 -22.01
N GLU A 127 6.77 -6.91 -20.91
CA GLU A 127 5.48 -6.41 -20.41
C GLU A 127 5.56 -4.93 -20.03
N TYR A 128 6.64 -4.49 -19.39
CA TYR A 128 6.88 -3.08 -19.04
C TYR A 128 6.90 -2.19 -20.28
N ALA A 129 7.71 -2.55 -21.29
CA ALA A 129 7.85 -1.78 -22.51
C ALA A 129 6.51 -1.69 -23.27
N LYS A 130 5.81 -2.83 -23.40
CA LYS A 130 4.51 -2.91 -24.05
C LYS A 130 3.47 -2.04 -23.32
N ARG A 131 3.30 -2.25 -22.01
CA ARG A 131 2.28 -1.52 -21.24
C ARG A 131 2.55 -0.02 -21.21
N ARG A 132 3.82 0.40 -21.16
CA ARG A 132 4.17 1.83 -21.25
C ARG A 132 3.66 2.46 -22.53
N VAL A 133 3.88 1.82 -23.69
CA VAL A 133 3.38 2.32 -24.98
C VAL A 133 1.86 2.32 -25.01
N ASP A 134 1.21 1.22 -24.61
CA ASP A 134 -0.24 1.10 -24.61
C ASP A 134 -0.92 2.20 -23.78
N TRP A 135 -0.39 2.49 -22.59
CA TRP A 135 -0.93 3.51 -21.69
C TRP A 135 -0.68 4.94 -22.18
N ILE A 136 0.48 5.22 -22.79
CA ILE A 136 0.73 6.53 -23.42
C ILE A 136 -0.26 6.76 -24.56
N ASN A 137 -0.45 5.77 -25.44
CA ASN A 137 -1.40 5.86 -26.55
C ASN A 137 -2.83 6.06 -26.04
N PHE A 138 -3.23 5.33 -25.00
CA PHE A 138 -4.55 5.51 -24.37
C PHE A 138 -4.77 6.93 -23.84
N LEU A 139 -3.79 7.51 -23.15
CA LEU A 139 -3.91 8.88 -22.65
C LEU A 139 -4.01 9.89 -23.81
N GLN A 140 -3.25 9.67 -24.89
CA GLN A 140 -3.35 10.51 -26.10
C GLN A 140 -4.70 10.37 -26.80
N ASP A 141 -5.25 9.16 -26.90
CA ASP A 141 -6.58 8.88 -27.46
C ASP A 141 -7.71 9.50 -26.63
N LEU A 142 -7.48 9.73 -25.33
CA LEU A 142 -8.36 10.51 -24.47
C LEU A 142 -8.20 12.04 -24.64
N GLY A 143 -7.29 12.49 -25.51
CA GLY A 143 -7.00 13.90 -25.72
C GLY A 143 -6.12 14.52 -24.62
N MET A 144 -5.40 13.71 -23.83
CA MET A 144 -4.46 14.25 -22.84
C MET A 144 -3.20 14.79 -23.52
N ALA A 145 -2.96 16.09 -23.36
CA ALA A 145 -1.77 16.75 -23.87
C ALA A 145 -0.54 16.39 -23.02
N SER A 146 0.55 15.96 -23.65
CA SER A 146 1.83 15.74 -22.98
C SER A 146 2.43 17.07 -22.53
N LEU A 147 2.85 17.14 -21.26
CA LEU A 147 3.51 18.32 -20.67
C LEU A 147 5.03 18.13 -20.51
N GLY A 148 5.56 16.97 -20.93
CA GLY A 148 6.99 16.63 -20.78
C GLY A 148 7.32 15.89 -19.50
N GLU A 149 8.61 15.83 -19.16
CA GLU A 149 9.11 15.19 -17.95
C GLU A 149 8.93 16.08 -16.73
N VAL A 150 8.63 15.46 -15.58
CA VAL A 150 8.56 16.08 -14.27
C VAL A 150 9.33 15.22 -13.26
N TYR A 151 9.82 15.87 -12.21
CA TYR A 151 10.55 15.25 -11.12
C TYR A 151 9.81 15.52 -9.81
N PRO A 152 8.80 14.70 -9.46
CA PRO A 152 8.07 14.90 -8.22
C PRO A 152 9.02 14.78 -7.04
N GLY A 153 8.88 15.69 -6.08
CA GLY A 153 9.64 15.64 -4.83
C GLY A 153 11.05 16.23 -4.88
N GLU A 154 11.39 16.95 -5.97
CA GLU A 154 12.71 17.54 -6.19
C GLU A 154 13.21 18.41 -5.03
N LYS A 155 12.32 18.91 -4.16
CA LYS A 155 12.69 19.76 -3.03
C LYS A 155 12.80 18.99 -1.71
N GLU A 156 12.41 17.72 -1.69
CA GLU A 156 12.18 16.94 -0.48
C GLU A 156 13.08 15.69 -0.38
N ASP A 157 14.15 15.63 -1.18
CA ASP A 157 15.04 14.45 -1.34
C ASP A 157 14.30 13.21 -1.89
N PHE A 158 13.18 13.43 -2.60
CA PHE A 158 12.44 12.43 -3.36
C PHE A 158 12.63 12.71 -4.83
N HIS A 159 13.42 11.91 -5.53
CA HIS A 159 13.66 12.18 -6.94
C HIS A 159 13.31 10.96 -7.75
N TRP A 160 12.21 11.04 -8.50
CA TRP A 160 11.95 10.09 -9.56
C TRP A 160 11.47 10.80 -10.81
N ARG A 161 11.62 10.13 -11.94
CA ARG A 161 11.19 10.64 -13.23
C ARG A 161 9.77 10.19 -13.54
N ALA A 162 8.95 11.13 -13.99
CA ALA A 162 7.63 10.83 -14.51
C ALA A 162 7.31 11.67 -15.76
N GLN A 163 6.43 11.16 -16.61
CA GLN A 163 5.88 11.91 -17.73
C GLN A 163 4.54 12.50 -17.32
N ALA A 164 4.36 13.82 -17.49
CA ALA A 164 3.14 14.51 -17.14
C ALA A 164 2.21 14.68 -18.35
N PHE A 165 0.90 14.57 -18.12
CA PHE A 165 -0.13 14.87 -19.11
C PHE A 165 -1.24 15.72 -18.50
N GLN A 166 -2.05 16.38 -19.35
CA GLN A 166 -3.19 17.16 -18.90
C GLN A 166 -4.37 17.07 -19.87
N HIS A 167 -5.58 16.97 -19.32
CA HIS A 167 -6.83 17.21 -20.02
C HIS A 167 -7.76 18.05 -19.14
N GLY A 168 -8.09 19.27 -19.57
CA GLY A 168 -8.90 20.19 -18.77
C GLY A 168 -8.27 20.42 -17.39
N LYS A 169 -8.99 20.04 -16.33
CA LYS A 169 -8.52 20.15 -14.93
C LYS A 169 -7.81 18.89 -14.41
N VAL A 170 -7.82 17.80 -15.18
CA VAL A 170 -7.12 16.57 -14.79
C VAL A 170 -5.66 16.67 -15.19
N TYR A 171 -4.78 16.50 -14.21
CA TYR A 171 -3.35 16.32 -14.41
C TYR A 171 -3.01 14.87 -14.15
N SER A 172 -2.21 14.26 -15.00
CA SER A 172 -1.73 12.90 -14.79
C SER A 172 -0.22 12.82 -14.78
N ARG A 173 0.28 11.80 -14.09
CA ARG A 173 1.70 11.52 -13.94
C ARG A 173 1.93 10.04 -14.17
N LEU A 174 2.64 9.70 -15.24
CA LEU A 174 3.10 8.34 -15.52
C LEU A 174 4.53 8.16 -14.97
N SER A 175 4.63 7.65 -13.75
CA SER A 175 5.89 7.32 -13.08
C SER A 175 6.47 6.03 -13.65
N SER A 176 7.71 6.08 -14.12
CA SER A 176 8.38 5.00 -14.86
C SER A 176 9.59 4.49 -14.09
N PHE A 177 9.51 3.27 -13.58
CA PHE A 177 10.59 2.58 -12.89
C PHE A 177 10.91 1.28 -13.66
N PRO A 178 11.83 1.31 -14.66
CA PRO A 178 11.99 0.23 -15.63
C PRO A 178 12.16 -1.18 -15.06
N ARG A 179 12.79 -1.28 -13.89
CA ARG A 179 13.05 -2.56 -13.22
C ARG A 179 12.13 -2.82 -12.02
N GLN A 180 11.11 -1.99 -11.80
CA GLN A 180 10.26 -2.11 -10.61
C GLN A 180 8.78 -1.92 -10.90
N GLY A 181 8.39 -0.97 -11.74
CA GLY A 181 6.98 -0.76 -12.03
C GLY A 181 6.64 0.45 -12.89
N LEU A 182 5.38 0.53 -13.27
CA LEU A 182 4.77 1.59 -14.04
C LEU A 182 3.47 2.01 -13.36
N ILE A 183 3.36 3.28 -13.01
CA ILE A 183 2.26 3.79 -12.19
C ILE A 183 1.73 5.07 -12.82
N LEU A 184 0.41 5.15 -12.96
CA LEU A 184 -0.27 6.35 -13.42
C LEU A 184 -1.08 6.95 -12.28
N ASP A 185 -0.74 8.18 -11.89
CA ASP A 185 -1.55 8.96 -10.96
C ASP A 185 -2.35 10.03 -11.70
N LEU A 186 -3.55 10.32 -11.19
CA LEU A 186 -4.45 11.37 -11.65
C LEU A 186 -4.71 12.34 -10.50
N PHE A 187 -4.70 13.63 -10.79
CA PHE A 187 -4.83 14.73 -9.84
C PHE A 187 -5.76 15.83 -10.36
N PRO A 188 -6.42 16.60 -9.47
CA PRO A 188 -7.30 17.70 -9.84
C PRO A 188 -6.55 19.02 -10.08
N SER A 189 -5.23 19.05 -9.89
CA SER A 189 -4.42 20.24 -10.13
C SER A 189 -2.95 19.90 -10.39
N ARG A 190 -2.26 20.81 -11.09
CA ARG A 190 -0.81 20.74 -11.32
C ARG A 190 -0.02 20.74 -10.02
N ALA A 191 -0.44 21.55 -9.05
CA ALA A 191 0.23 21.68 -7.77
C ALA A 191 0.29 20.36 -7.02
N LEU A 192 -0.81 19.59 -7.01
CA LEU A 192 -0.82 18.25 -6.41
C LEU A 192 0.02 17.25 -7.22
N ALA A 193 -0.08 17.27 -8.55
CA ALA A 193 0.68 16.36 -9.42
C ALA A 193 2.20 16.51 -9.31
N SER A 194 2.68 17.73 -9.02
CA SER A 194 4.10 18.05 -8.85
C SER A 194 4.60 17.90 -7.41
N SER A 195 3.73 17.61 -6.43
CA SER A 195 4.10 17.51 -5.02
C SER A 195 4.18 16.07 -4.55
N VAL A 196 5.02 15.80 -3.55
CA VAL A 196 4.98 14.58 -2.75
C VAL A 196 4.10 14.72 -1.52
N LEU A 197 3.58 15.92 -1.24
CA LEU A 197 2.70 16.21 -0.12
C LEU A 197 1.25 16.30 -0.59
N CYS A 198 0.34 15.92 0.29
CA CYS A 198 -1.08 16.20 0.15
C CYS A 198 -1.56 17.06 1.33
N THR A 199 -2.43 18.03 1.05
CA THR A 199 -2.94 18.94 2.06
C THR A 199 -3.94 18.22 2.97
N LEU A 200 -3.52 17.87 4.19
CA LEU A 200 -4.35 17.15 5.18
C LEU A 200 -5.44 18.01 5.82
N THR A 201 -5.22 19.32 5.90
CA THR A 201 -6.14 20.28 6.51
C THR A 201 -6.47 21.37 5.48
N PRO A 202 -7.76 21.70 5.25
CA PRO A 202 -8.11 22.93 4.55
C PRO A 202 -7.42 24.09 5.26
N LYS A 203 -6.74 24.97 4.51
CA LYS A 203 -5.95 26.10 5.04
C LYS A 203 -6.78 26.93 6.04
N SER A 204 -6.66 26.63 7.32
CA SER A 204 -6.86 27.58 8.42
C SER A 204 -5.57 28.40 8.51
N SER A 205 -5.69 29.70 8.71
CA SER A 205 -4.61 30.70 8.65
C SER A 205 -3.52 30.59 9.72
N SER A 206 -3.41 29.48 10.45
CA SER A 206 -2.35 29.27 11.43
C SER A 206 -1.16 28.56 10.81
N SER A 207 0.03 29.12 10.99
CA SER A 207 1.35 28.54 10.65
C SER A 207 1.72 27.27 11.45
N ALA A 208 0.77 26.64 12.13
CA ALA A 208 0.99 25.41 12.87
C ALA A 208 0.82 24.21 11.92
N GLY A 209 1.78 23.28 11.93
CA GLY A 209 1.70 22.02 11.17
C GLY A 209 0.51 21.15 11.58
N PRO A 210 0.36 19.93 11.01
CA PRO A 210 -0.75 19.05 11.33
C PRO A 210 -0.83 18.76 12.84
N ASP A 211 -2.02 18.90 13.43
CA ASP A 211 -2.25 18.49 14.82
C ASP A 211 -2.44 16.97 14.88
N TYR A 212 -1.33 16.25 14.98
CA TYR A 212 -1.33 14.80 15.12
C TYR A 212 -1.91 14.32 16.46
N GLN A 213 -1.77 15.11 17.53
CA GLN A 213 -2.20 14.70 18.88
C GLN A 213 -3.72 14.50 18.94
N SER A 214 -4.50 15.34 18.23
CA SER A 214 -5.95 15.18 18.10
C SER A 214 -6.41 13.86 17.46
N ARG A 215 -5.50 13.11 16.81
CA ARG A 215 -5.80 11.83 16.15
C ARG A 215 -5.62 10.62 17.07
N VAL A 216 -5.20 10.84 18.32
CA VAL A 216 -5.07 9.79 19.32
C VAL A 216 -6.41 9.60 20.04
N ALA A 217 -6.96 8.40 19.95
CA ALA A 217 -8.14 8.00 20.71
C ALA A 217 -7.71 7.32 22.02
N ALA A 218 -8.20 7.81 23.15
CA ALA A 218 -8.19 7.11 24.43
C ALA A 218 -9.56 6.44 24.61
N LEU A 219 -9.60 5.11 24.57
CA LEU A 219 -10.83 4.33 24.63
C LEU A 219 -11.15 3.91 26.06
N GLU A 220 -12.43 3.64 26.33
CA GLU A 220 -12.92 3.16 27.63
C GLU A 220 -12.26 1.85 28.07
N ASN A 221 -11.84 1.01 27.12
CA ASN A 221 -11.16 -0.25 27.39
C ASN A 221 -9.68 -0.08 27.80
N GLY A 222 -9.15 1.15 27.89
CA GLY A 222 -7.76 1.43 28.25
C GLY A 222 -6.78 1.54 27.07
N ASP A 223 -7.25 1.37 25.83
CA ASP A 223 -6.41 1.56 24.64
C ASP A 223 -6.11 3.03 24.40
N HIS A 224 -4.86 3.32 24.03
CA HIS A 224 -4.45 4.59 23.44
C HIS A 224 -3.95 4.32 22.02
N ARG A 225 -4.66 4.80 21.00
CA ARG A 225 -4.39 4.39 19.61
C ARG A 225 -4.60 5.47 18.56
N ILE A 226 -3.90 5.33 17.45
CA ILE A 226 -4.04 6.08 16.21
C ILE A 226 -4.76 5.16 15.20
N ASP A 227 -6.07 5.37 15.02
CA ASP A 227 -6.88 4.54 14.11
C ASP A 227 -6.77 4.96 12.64
N SER A 228 -6.40 6.22 12.41
CA SER A 228 -6.40 6.85 11.09
C SER A 228 -5.22 6.46 10.18
N ILE A 229 -4.45 5.43 10.51
CA ILE A 229 -3.36 4.98 9.62
C ILE A 229 -4.00 4.29 8.40
N PRO A 230 -3.78 4.77 7.17
CA PRO A 230 -4.29 4.11 5.98
C PRO A 230 -3.75 2.69 5.89
N MET A 231 -4.60 1.72 5.57
CA MET A 231 -4.15 0.35 5.33
C MET A 231 -3.56 0.26 3.93
N LEU A 232 -2.48 -0.50 3.74
CA LEU A 232 -1.96 -0.90 2.42
C LEU A 232 -1.55 -2.36 2.48
N ALA A 233 -2.30 -3.22 1.80
CA ALA A 233 -2.00 -4.65 1.77
C ALA A 233 -0.78 -4.93 0.86
N GLN A 234 0.25 -5.56 1.42
CA GLN A 234 1.41 -6.04 0.66
C GLN A 234 1.06 -7.24 -0.22
N GLY A 235 0.01 -8.01 0.10
CA GLY A 235 -0.31 -9.26 -0.61
C GLY A 235 0.87 -10.24 -0.59
N ASN A 236 1.04 -11.01 -1.67
CA ASN A 236 2.14 -11.96 -1.81
C ASN A 236 3.50 -11.32 -2.15
N ARG A 237 3.68 -10.02 -1.92
CA ARG A 237 4.90 -9.28 -2.29
C ARG A 237 5.85 -9.22 -1.10
N GLY A 238 7.16 -9.11 -1.35
CA GLY A 238 8.18 -8.89 -0.30
C GLY A 238 8.17 -7.48 0.31
N TYR A 239 7.00 -6.86 0.44
CA TYR A 239 6.83 -5.41 0.58
C TYR A 239 6.55 -4.94 2.01
N CYS A 240 6.67 -5.81 3.03
CA CYS A 240 6.32 -5.45 4.41
C CYS A 240 6.90 -4.10 4.87
N GLY A 241 8.20 -3.87 4.63
CA GLY A 241 8.87 -2.62 4.97
C GLY A 241 8.31 -1.42 4.20
N VAL A 242 8.30 -1.47 2.88
CA VAL A 242 7.88 -0.34 2.02
C VAL A 242 6.38 -0.04 2.13
N ALA A 243 5.55 -1.05 2.39
CA ALA A 243 4.13 -0.87 2.68
C ALA A 243 3.94 -0.13 4.01
N VAL A 244 4.67 -0.51 5.07
CA VAL A 244 4.65 0.19 6.36
C VAL A 244 5.13 1.64 6.22
N LEU A 245 6.19 1.89 5.45
CA LEU A 245 6.63 3.26 5.17
C LEU A 245 5.56 4.06 4.43
N ALA A 246 4.93 3.49 3.41
CA ALA A 246 3.86 4.15 2.68
C ALA A 246 2.63 4.43 3.55
N MET A 247 2.24 3.50 4.43
CA MET A 247 1.14 3.69 5.40
C MET A 247 1.45 4.84 6.37
N ALA A 248 2.63 4.83 7.00
CA ALA A 248 3.08 5.90 7.88
C ALA A 248 3.19 7.24 7.14
N GLY A 249 3.74 7.24 5.93
CA GLY A 249 3.86 8.41 5.08
C GLY A 249 2.52 9.02 4.73
N GLN A 250 1.54 8.21 4.32
CA GLN A 250 0.22 8.70 3.99
C GLN A 250 -0.50 9.29 5.20
N TYR A 251 -0.31 8.71 6.38
CA TYR A 251 -0.76 9.29 7.64
C TYR A 251 -0.15 10.69 7.91
N LEU A 252 1.13 10.87 7.57
CA LEU A 252 1.87 12.13 7.64
C LEU A 252 1.56 13.10 6.47
N GLY A 253 0.74 12.69 5.51
CA GLY A 253 0.34 13.54 4.37
C GLY A 253 1.25 13.44 3.16
N LEU A 254 1.95 12.32 2.98
CA LEU A 254 2.76 12.05 1.79
C LEU A 254 1.97 11.25 0.74
N GLN A 255 2.26 11.51 -0.52
CA GLN A 255 1.62 10.92 -1.69
C GLN A 255 2.10 9.52 -2.11
N PRO A 256 3.36 9.10 -1.91
CA PRO A 256 3.83 7.78 -2.34
C PRO A 256 2.96 6.61 -1.83
N GLY A 257 2.73 5.63 -2.71
CA GLY A 257 2.20 4.31 -2.38
C GLY A 257 3.32 3.31 -2.08
N ALA A 258 2.94 2.05 -1.85
CA ALA A 258 3.91 1.00 -1.57
C ALA A 258 4.83 0.75 -2.79
N GLU A 259 4.31 0.91 -4.00
CA GLU A 259 5.01 0.68 -5.25
C GLU A 259 6.05 1.79 -5.53
N GLU A 260 5.70 3.06 -5.34
CA GLU A 260 6.69 4.15 -5.40
C GLU A 260 7.73 3.99 -4.30
N CYS A 261 7.32 3.68 -3.06
CA CYS A 261 8.26 3.43 -1.97
C CYS A 261 9.22 2.29 -2.32
N ALA A 262 8.73 1.19 -2.91
CA ALA A 262 9.58 0.09 -3.36
C ALA A 262 10.63 0.52 -4.39
N ALA A 263 10.23 1.34 -5.37
CA ALA A 263 11.19 1.85 -6.34
C ALA A 263 12.20 2.83 -5.73
N LEU A 264 11.73 3.70 -4.83
CA LEU A 264 12.55 4.72 -4.18
C LEU A 264 13.53 4.16 -3.15
N THR A 265 13.24 3.00 -2.57
CA THR A 265 14.24 2.31 -1.73
C THR A 265 15.31 1.60 -2.56
N GLY A 266 15.18 1.54 -3.89
CA GLY A 266 16.12 0.82 -4.75
C GLY A 266 15.78 -0.66 -4.97
N MET A 267 14.56 -1.11 -4.68
CA MET A 267 14.15 -2.47 -5.05
C MET A 267 14.19 -2.65 -6.57
N VAL A 268 14.66 -3.83 -6.99
CA VAL A 268 14.80 -4.22 -8.39
C VAL A 268 14.12 -5.58 -8.58
N TYR A 269 13.21 -5.67 -9.53
CA TYR A 269 12.39 -6.85 -9.81
C TYR A 269 11.69 -7.42 -8.56
N GLY A 270 11.21 -6.51 -7.70
CA GLY A 270 10.53 -6.87 -6.45
C GLY A 270 11.45 -7.40 -5.34
N GLN A 271 12.76 -7.40 -5.56
CA GLN A 271 13.78 -7.89 -4.62
C GLN A 271 14.20 -6.81 -3.62
N VAL A 272 14.48 -7.22 -2.37
CA VAL A 272 14.79 -6.34 -1.22
C VAL A 272 16.30 -6.19 -0.94
N GLN A 273 17.14 -6.99 -1.62
CA GLN A 273 18.55 -7.21 -1.30
C GLN A 273 19.39 -5.92 -1.34
N GLU A 274 19.05 -4.99 -2.22
CA GLU A 274 19.73 -3.69 -2.39
C GLU A 274 18.88 -2.51 -1.87
N SER A 275 17.76 -2.79 -1.17
CA SER A 275 16.84 -1.74 -0.75
C SER A 275 17.27 -1.04 0.55
N ASP A 276 17.18 0.29 0.61
CA ASP A 276 17.37 1.06 1.83
C ASP A 276 16.08 1.79 2.27
N PRO A 277 15.18 1.10 3.01
CA PRO A 277 13.99 1.72 3.58
C PRO A 277 14.29 2.82 4.62
N ARG A 278 15.52 2.91 5.13
CA ARG A 278 15.86 3.81 6.24
C ARG A 278 16.06 5.24 5.74
N GLU A 279 16.83 5.40 4.67
CA GLU A 279 17.02 6.70 4.02
C GLU A 279 15.70 7.27 3.52
N LEU A 280 14.86 6.41 2.91
CA LEU A 280 13.53 6.84 2.47
C LEU A 280 12.70 7.38 3.64
N MET A 281 12.71 6.72 4.80
CA MET A 281 11.94 7.21 5.95
C MET A 281 12.48 8.53 6.50
N GLU A 282 13.79 8.76 6.46
CA GLU A 282 14.37 10.05 6.84
C GLU A 282 13.89 11.17 5.92
N SER A 283 13.90 10.95 4.60
CA SER A 283 13.34 11.90 3.63
C SER A 283 11.83 12.12 3.87
N MET A 284 11.08 11.06 4.18
CA MET A 284 9.63 11.15 4.47
C MET A 284 9.35 11.96 5.73
N ALA A 285 10.09 11.73 6.80
CA ALA A 285 9.97 12.53 8.01
C ALA A 285 10.30 14.00 7.72
N LYS A 286 11.42 14.27 7.03
CA LYS A 286 11.85 15.63 6.68
C LYS A 286 10.80 16.38 5.84
N ALA A 287 10.25 15.73 4.82
CA ALA A 287 9.19 16.31 3.99
C ALA A 287 7.91 16.61 4.78
N ALA A 288 7.61 15.80 5.80
CA ALA A 288 6.50 16.02 6.72
C ALA A 288 6.82 17.04 7.84
N GLY A 289 8.01 17.64 7.85
CA GLY A 289 8.45 18.57 8.89
C GLY A 289 8.77 17.89 10.22
N LEU A 290 9.22 16.65 10.18
CA LEU A 290 9.57 15.80 11.33
C LEU A 290 11.02 15.30 11.20
N LYS A 291 11.52 14.69 12.28
CA LYS A 291 12.77 13.93 12.30
C LYS A 291 12.46 12.45 12.50
N ALA A 292 13.22 11.60 11.82
CA ALA A 292 13.22 10.16 12.04
C ALA A 292 14.46 9.78 12.85
N GLU A 293 14.28 9.33 14.09
CA GLU A 293 15.35 8.79 14.90
C GLU A 293 15.41 7.28 14.75
N ARG A 294 16.58 6.78 14.34
CA ARG A 294 16.84 5.37 14.05
C ARG A 294 17.56 4.73 15.23
N VAL A 295 16.98 3.68 15.81
CA VAL A 295 17.60 2.97 16.93
C VAL A 295 17.55 1.46 16.72
N GLY A 296 18.51 0.74 17.32
CA GLY A 296 18.61 -0.72 17.19
C GLY A 296 17.75 -1.52 18.17
N ALA A 297 17.09 -0.86 19.12
CA ALA A 297 16.28 -1.49 20.14
C ALA A 297 15.00 -0.69 20.39
N PHE A 298 13.91 -1.41 20.64
CA PHE A 298 12.64 -0.80 21.04
C PHE A 298 12.71 -0.38 22.51
N ASP A 299 12.15 0.79 22.81
CA ASP A 299 11.95 1.34 24.15
C ASP A 299 10.47 1.74 24.30
N MET A 300 9.79 1.12 25.26
CA MET A 300 8.36 1.34 25.46
C MET A 300 8.03 2.76 25.93
N ARG A 301 8.87 3.38 26.76
CA ARG A 301 8.60 4.74 27.27
C ARG A 301 8.63 5.76 26.14
N ARG A 302 9.63 5.62 25.25
CA ARG A 302 9.73 6.42 24.02
C ARG A 302 8.55 6.18 23.09
N ALA A 303 8.12 4.92 22.96
CA ALA A 303 6.97 4.59 22.12
C ALA A 303 5.67 5.22 22.64
N ILE A 304 5.40 5.14 23.95
CA ILE A 304 4.27 5.82 24.59
C ILE A 304 4.32 7.33 24.32
N ALA A 305 5.48 7.97 24.52
CA ALA A 305 5.64 9.39 24.27
C ALA A 305 5.39 9.78 22.80
N SER A 306 5.77 8.92 21.85
CA SER A 306 5.50 9.11 20.41
C SER A 306 4.01 8.98 20.10
N ILE A 307 3.37 7.90 20.58
CA ILE A 307 1.95 7.65 20.37
C ILE A 307 1.10 8.78 20.95
N ASN A 308 1.42 9.28 22.14
CA ASN A 308 0.68 10.38 22.78
C ASN A 308 0.79 11.71 22.02
N GLN A 309 1.80 11.87 21.15
CA GLN A 309 1.92 13.00 20.22
C GLN A 309 1.20 12.74 18.88
N GLY A 310 0.56 11.59 18.73
CA GLY A 310 -0.05 11.13 17.48
C GLY A 310 0.97 10.70 16.44
N LEU A 311 2.19 10.33 16.83
CA LEU A 311 3.22 9.89 15.90
C LEU A 311 3.40 8.37 15.99
N PRO A 312 3.11 7.61 14.92
CA PRO A 312 3.30 6.17 14.92
C PRO A 312 4.78 5.81 15.02
N VAL A 313 5.06 4.62 15.55
CA VAL A 313 6.43 4.07 15.63
C VAL A 313 6.55 2.95 14.60
N ILE A 314 7.57 3.01 13.76
CA ILE A 314 7.83 1.95 12.77
C ILE A 314 8.81 0.96 13.38
N VAL A 315 8.47 -0.33 13.36
CA VAL A 315 9.24 -1.38 14.02
C VAL A 315 9.57 -2.48 13.03
N PHE A 316 10.85 -2.80 12.90
CA PHE A 316 11.34 -3.97 12.20
C PHE A 316 11.74 -5.02 13.22
N ARG A 317 11.09 -6.17 13.13
CA ARG A 317 11.17 -7.24 14.11
C ARG A 317 11.36 -8.61 13.47
N ARG A 318 11.84 -9.54 14.28
CA ARG A 318 11.82 -10.97 13.96
C ARG A 318 10.40 -11.51 14.11
N TRP A 319 10.03 -12.38 13.18
CA TRP A 319 8.68 -12.91 13.05
C TRP A 319 8.71 -14.43 12.93
N SER A 320 7.74 -15.09 13.55
CA SER A 320 7.45 -16.51 13.37
C SER A 320 5.94 -16.74 13.28
N GLN A 321 5.56 -17.81 12.59
CA GLN A 321 4.16 -18.17 12.37
C GLN A 321 3.45 -18.55 13.68
N GLU A 322 4.16 -19.16 14.62
CA GLU A 322 3.62 -19.58 15.91
C GLU A 322 3.20 -18.37 16.75
N ARG A 323 4.07 -17.34 16.82
CA ARG A 323 3.76 -16.10 17.55
C ARG A 323 2.65 -15.32 16.85
N ASP A 324 2.69 -15.25 15.53
CA ASP A 324 1.63 -14.64 14.71
C ASP A 324 0.25 -15.21 15.02
N TYR A 325 0.15 -16.54 15.14
CA TYR A 325 -1.08 -17.24 15.49
C TYR A 325 -1.58 -16.84 16.89
N ILE A 326 -0.69 -16.78 17.88
CA ILE A 326 -1.02 -16.37 19.25
C ILE A 326 -1.59 -14.95 19.27
N HIS A 327 -0.89 -14.00 18.63
CA HIS A 327 -1.31 -12.59 18.57
C HIS A 327 -2.63 -12.43 17.83
N THR A 328 -2.81 -13.16 16.72
CA THR A 328 -4.05 -13.15 15.93
C THR A 328 -5.23 -13.70 16.73
N LEU A 329 -5.06 -14.85 17.39
CA LEU A 329 -6.12 -15.46 18.18
C LEU A 329 -6.52 -14.56 19.34
N HIS A 330 -5.55 -14.02 20.07
CA HIS A 330 -5.79 -13.09 21.17
C HIS A 330 -6.55 -11.83 20.71
N THR A 331 -6.11 -11.20 19.62
CA THR A 331 -6.79 -10.02 19.05
C THR A 331 -8.23 -10.33 18.66
N LYS A 332 -8.48 -11.50 18.03
CA LYS A 332 -9.83 -11.93 17.65
C LYS A 332 -10.74 -12.20 18.86
N ARG A 333 -10.20 -12.74 19.96
CA ARG A 333 -10.96 -12.98 21.20
C ARG A 333 -11.36 -11.67 21.87
N LEU A 334 -10.42 -10.72 21.99
CA LEU A 334 -10.73 -9.38 22.52
C LEU A 334 -11.78 -8.65 21.68
N ALA A 335 -11.72 -8.77 20.35
CA ALA A 335 -12.73 -8.17 19.47
C ALA A 335 -14.15 -8.74 19.68
N LYS A 336 -14.27 -9.94 20.27
CA LYS A 336 -15.55 -10.55 20.67
C LYS A 336 -15.97 -10.21 22.10
N GLY A 337 -15.18 -9.41 22.82
CA GLY A 337 -15.40 -9.10 24.24
C GLY A 337 -15.02 -10.23 25.20
N GLU A 338 -14.26 -11.23 24.73
CA GLU A 338 -13.73 -12.28 25.60
C GLU A 338 -12.55 -11.73 26.42
N ASP A 339 -12.45 -12.11 27.69
CA ASP A 339 -11.25 -11.82 28.48
C ASP A 339 -10.13 -12.78 28.07
N SER A 340 -9.22 -12.28 27.25
CA SER A 340 -8.05 -13.01 26.79
C SER A 340 -6.80 -12.29 27.24
N GLU A 341 -5.79 -13.05 27.68
CA GLU A 341 -4.46 -12.51 27.99
C GLU A 341 -3.41 -13.13 27.06
N LEU A 342 -2.37 -12.35 26.77
CA LEU A 342 -1.16 -12.88 26.14
C LEU A 342 -0.27 -13.57 27.18
N PRO A 343 0.50 -14.60 26.77
CA PRO A 343 1.47 -15.26 27.63
C PRO A 343 2.34 -14.25 28.41
N VAL A 344 2.59 -14.55 29.67
CA VAL A 344 3.52 -13.76 30.50
C VAL A 344 4.93 -13.99 29.97
N ALA A 345 5.72 -12.92 29.82
CA ALA A 345 7.07 -12.92 29.27
C ALA A 345 8.13 -13.54 30.22
N GLY A 346 7.86 -14.74 30.74
CA GLY A 346 8.78 -15.56 31.54
C GLY A 346 9.80 -16.30 30.68
N ILE A 347 10.69 -17.06 31.32
CA ILE A 347 11.79 -17.79 30.65
C ILE A 347 11.26 -18.72 29.55
N GLU A 348 10.21 -19.49 29.83
CA GLU A 348 9.65 -20.43 28.85
C GLU A 348 8.99 -19.73 27.66
N ASP A 349 8.27 -18.63 27.88
CA ASP A 349 7.67 -17.87 26.77
C ASP A 349 8.76 -17.23 25.90
N ARG A 350 9.79 -16.65 26.52
CA ARG A 350 10.93 -16.03 25.82
C ARG A 350 11.69 -17.00 24.93
N ARG A 351 11.75 -18.29 25.28
CA ARG A 351 12.35 -19.33 24.42
C ARG A 351 11.58 -19.55 23.13
N SER A 352 10.28 -19.22 23.09
CA SER A 352 9.44 -19.33 21.90
C SER A 352 9.56 -18.12 20.96
N TRP A 353 10.22 -17.05 21.39
CA TRP A 353 10.31 -15.83 20.59
C TRP A 353 11.28 -16.02 19.40
N PRO A 354 10.98 -15.44 18.24
CA PRO A 354 11.80 -15.59 17.06
C PRO A 354 13.19 -14.98 17.26
N GLY A 355 14.23 -15.79 17.03
CA GLY A 355 15.63 -15.39 17.13
C GLY A 355 16.16 -14.68 15.87
N LYS A 356 17.47 -14.46 15.82
CA LYS A 356 18.15 -13.72 14.74
C LYS A 356 17.98 -14.33 13.35
N ASP A 357 17.82 -15.65 13.27
CA ASP A 357 17.66 -16.39 12.01
C ASP A 357 16.22 -16.41 11.50
N ALA A 358 15.27 -15.90 12.29
CA ALA A 358 13.88 -15.82 11.89
C ALA A 358 13.64 -14.76 10.81
N LEU A 359 12.51 -14.90 10.10
CA LEU A 359 12.11 -13.96 9.07
C LEU A 359 11.95 -12.55 9.64
N ALA A 360 12.31 -11.56 8.83
CA ALA A 360 12.07 -10.16 9.14
C ALA A 360 10.65 -9.76 8.78
N HIS A 361 10.03 -8.93 9.61
CA HIS A 361 8.76 -8.28 9.33
C HIS A 361 8.80 -6.82 9.80
N ALA A 362 8.05 -5.97 9.13
CA ALA A 362 7.87 -4.57 9.52
C ALA A 362 6.43 -4.34 9.94
N SER A 363 6.25 -3.66 11.06
CA SER A 363 4.96 -3.32 11.66
C SER A 363 4.93 -1.83 11.99
N ILE A 364 3.74 -1.24 12.05
CA ILE A 364 3.53 0.07 12.67
C ILE A 364 2.96 -0.17 14.06
N MET A 365 3.64 0.27 15.12
CA MET A 365 2.98 0.45 16.40
C MET A 365 2.14 1.72 16.33
N ASN A 366 0.83 1.52 16.39
CA ASN A 366 -0.16 2.59 16.33
C ASN A 366 -0.87 2.81 17.68
N GLY A 367 -0.55 2.02 18.70
CA GLY A 367 -1.11 2.23 20.03
C GLY A 367 -0.51 1.36 21.12
N TYR A 368 -1.05 1.47 22.32
CA TYR A 368 -0.69 0.65 23.47
C TYR A 368 -1.87 0.47 24.43
N HIS A 369 -1.77 -0.53 25.30
CA HIS A 369 -2.65 -0.71 26.44
C HIS A 369 -1.80 -0.93 27.71
N ALA A 370 -1.66 0.12 28.52
CA ALA A 370 -0.72 0.13 29.66
C ALA A 370 -1.06 -0.91 30.74
N GLY A 371 -2.35 -1.06 31.07
CA GLY A 371 -2.80 -2.00 32.12
C GLY A 371 -2.58 -3.48 31.78
N ARG A 372 -2.33 -3.80 30.50
CA ARG A 372 -2.11 -5.17 29.99
C ARG A 372 -0.66 -5.38 29.53
N GLY A 373 0.17 -4.34 29.53
CA GLY A 373 1.54 -4.44 29.00
C GLY A 373 1.59 -4.76 27.51
N GLU A 374 0.67 -4.20 26.71
CA GLU A 374 0.51 -4.53 25.30
C GLU A 374 0.84 -3.35 24.39
N VAL A 375 1.46 -3.66 23.26
CA VAL A 375 1.52 -2.79 22.08
C VAL A 375 0.42 -3.18 21.10
N ILE A 376 -0.08 -2.18 20.37
CA ILE A 376 -1.07 -2.33 19.31
C ILE A 376 -0.37 -2.03 17.99
N LEU A 377 -0.40 -3.02 17.09
CA LEU A 377 0.31 -3.04 15.81
C LEU A 377 -0.68 -3.00 14.65
N THR A 378 -0.33 -2.26 13.61
CA THR A 378 -0.94 -2.33 12.29
C THR A 378 0.09 -2.91 11.32
N GLU A 379 -0.26 -4.02 10.68
CA GLU A 379 0.61 -4.75 9.78
C GLU A 379 0.05 -4.74 8.36
N SER A 380 0.93 -4.77 7.36
CA SER A 380 0.57 -4.61 5.95
C SER A 380 -0.09 -5.85 5.32
N TRP A 381 -0.63 -6.79 6.10
CA TRP A 381 -1.31 -7.97 5.55
C TRP A 381 -2.78 -7.74 5.18
N GLY A 382 -3.39 -6.69 5.71
CA GLY A 382 -4.79 -6.37 5.43
C GLY A 382 -5.50 -5.81 6.66
N GLN A 383 -6.80 -5.56 6.52
CA GLN A 383 -7.62 -4.99 7.60
C GLN A 383 -7.71 -5.94 8.80
N GLU A 384 -7.64 -7.24 8.58
CA GLU A 384 -7.63 -8.28 9.61
C GLU A 384 -6.34 -8.28 10.46
N ALA A 385 -5.27 -7.66 9.98
CA ALA A 385 -4.01 -7.48 10.69
C ALA A 385 -3.88 -6.07 11.31
N ARG A 386 -4.94 -5.26 11.26
CA ARG A 386 -5.03 -3.98 11.97
C ARG A 386 -5.22 -4.23 13.46
N ASN A 387 -4.61 -3.37 14.29
CA ASN A 387 -4.74 -3.37 15.74
C ASN A 387 -4.42 -4.70 16.42
N ARG A 388 -3.51 -5.48 15.83
CA ARG A 388 -3.01 -6.72 16.41
C ARG A 388 -2.23 -6.42 17.68
N ARG A 389 -2.38 -7.27 18.69
CA ARG A 389 -1.76 -7.08 20.01
C ARG A 389 -0.59 -8.01 20.26
N MET A 390 0.44 -7.47 20.90
CA MET A 390 1.63 -8.18 21.35
C MET A 390 2.06 -7.62 22.70
N ARG A 391 2.71 -8.42 23.55
CA ARG A 391 3.38 -7.93 24.77
C ARG A 391 4.50 -6.96 24.40
N TRP A 392 4.66 -5.85 25.12
CA TRP A 392 5.78 -4.94 24.83
C TRP A 392 7.14 -5.62 25.04
N GLU A 393 7.26 -6.60 25.96
CA GLU A 393 8.53 -7.27 26.23
C GLU A 393 8.94 -8.17 25.07
N GLU A 394 7.96 -8.76 24.38
CA GLU A 394 8.20 -9.54 23.17
C GLU A 394 8.63 -8.63 22.02
N LEU A 395 8.01 -7.46 21.88
CA LEU A 395 8.44 -6.48 20.89
C LEU A 395 9.88 -6.00 21.18
N GLU A 396 10.21 -5.70 22.44
CA GLU A 396 11.58 -5.38 22.89
C GLU A 396 12.57 -6.50 22.56
N GLY A 397 12.19 -7.76 22.79
CA GLY A 397 13.05 -8.93 22.56
C GLY A 397 13.23 -9.31 21.08
N THR A 398 12.33 -8.87 20.20
CA THR A 398 12.31 -9.29 18.78
C THR A 398 12.60 -8.16 17.80
N ALA A 399 12.43 -6.89 18.21
CA ALA A 399 12.78 -5.73 17.41
C ALA A 399 14.31 -5.66 17.25
N TYR A 400 14.75 -5.47 16.02
CA TYR A 400 16.18 -5.25 15.70
C TYR A 400 16.43 -3.85 15.13
N TYR A 401 15.37 -3.12 14.79
CA TYR A 401 15.46 -1.77 14.26
C TYR A 401 14.12 -1.04 14.43
N VAL A 402 14.16 0.19 14.94
CA VAL A 402 12.98 0.99 15.26
C VAL A 402 13.20 2.43 14.79
N ILE A 403 12.13 3.05 14.29
CA ILE A 403 12.11 4.45 13.90
C ILE A 403 11.09 5.19 14.75
N TYR A 404 11.57 6.14 15.53
CA TYR A 404 10.75 7.09 16.29
C TYR A 404 10.65 8.40 15.52
N LEU A 405 9.45 8.92 15.36
CA LEU A 405 9.22 10.21 14.75
C LEU A 405 9.17 11.29 15.84
N THR A 406 9.82 12.42 15.60
CA THR A 406 9.87 13.56 16.53
C THR A 406 9.70 14.87 15.78
N ARG A 407 9.28 15.93 16.48
CA ARG A 407 9.14 17.29 15.92
C ARG A 407 10.45 18.05 15.93
#